data_AF-A0AA43DXY7-F1
#
_entry.id   AF-A0AA43DXY7-F1
#
_cell.length_a   1.000
_cell.length_b   1.000
_cell.length_c   1.000
_cell.angle_alpha   90.00
_cell.angle_beta   90.00
_cell.angle_gamma   90.00
#
_symmetry.space_group_name_H-M   'P 1'
#
loop_
_entity.id
_entity.type
_entity.pdbx_description
1 polymer ?
#
loop_
_entity_poly.entity_id
_entity_poly.type
_entity_poly.pdbx_seq_one_letter_code
_entity_poly.pdbx_strand_id
1 'polypeptide(L)'
;MYTVISARGPRWSDLAHTSITLWVLFKEFKDTDGEMPFSASPNDSAAHGVDIFNRAVAGEFGPVLEPTEETVVQQVTSQRNALTSTATARINDLVAELDMLQDAIAMGLATEKQIKSVPALKAELYAFRLYRVRLSQIDTLPGYPRKFDWPVAPAQPFVYVPPSE
;
A
#
# COMPACT_ATOMS: atom_id res chain seq x y z
N MET A 1 4.00 25.37 20.06
CA MET A 1 3.33 25.87 18.83
C MET A 1 4.33 26.76 18.13
N TYR A 2 4.61 26.52 16.86
CA TYR A 2 5.53 27.37 16.08
C TYR A 2 4.76 28.42 15.29
N THR A 3 5.40 29.56 15.05
CA THR A 3 4.77 30.70 14.39
C THR A 3 5.17 30.73 12.92
N VAL A 4 4.20 30.55 12.03
CA VAL A 4 4.44 30.58 10.58
C VAL A 4 4.64 32.03 10.13
N ILE A 5 5.81 32.34 9.55
CA ILE A 5 6.08 33.63 8.87
C ILE A 5 5.55 33.58 7.43
N SER A 6 5.90 32.52 6.71
CA SER A 6 5.48 32.30 5.34
C SER A 6 5.43 30.81 5.03
N ALA A 7 4.58 30.43 4.09
CA ALA A 7 4.60 29.10 3.50
C ALA A 7 4.30 29.18 2.00
N ARG A 8 4.86 28.25 1.22
CA ARG A 8 4.71 28.24 -0.24
C ARG A 8 4.77 26.85 -0.86
N GLY A 9 4.26 26.77 -2.07
CA GLY A 9 4.25 25.55 -2.89
C GLY A 9 3.48 24.40 -2.24
N PRO A 10 2.26 24.62 -1.70
CA PRO A 10 1.48 23.53 -1.13
C PRO A 10 1.15 22.49 -2.20
N ARG A 11 1.39 21.22 -1.88
CA ARG A 11 1.09 20.08 -2.74
C ARG A 11 0.58 18.92 -1.90
N TRP A 12 -0.49 18.28 -2.35
CA TRP A 12 -0.95 17.02 -1.77
C TRP A 12 0.17 15.98 -1.76
N SER A 13 0.35 15.31 -0.63
CA SER A 13 1.33 14.23 -0.50
C SER A 13 0.92 12.99 -1.27
N ASP A 14 -0.37 12.75 -1.45
CA ASP A 14 -0.97 11.51 -1.96
C ASP A 14 -2.30 11.80 -2.67
N LEU A 15 -2.79 10.85 -3.48
CA LEU A 15 -4.04 11.00 -4.23
C LEU A 15 -5.31 10.96 -3.36
N ALA A 16 -5.22 10.48 -2.12
CA ALA A 16 -6.33 10.50 -1.17
C ALA A 16 -6.38 11.82 -0.38
N HIS A 17 -5.49 12.77 -0.69
CA HIS A 17 -5.42 14.10 -0.09
C HIS A 17 -5.34 14.04 1.44
N THR A 18 -4.52 13.12 1.96
CA THR A 18 -4.40 12.91 3.42
C THR A 18 -3.46 13.90 4.12
N SER A 19 -2.47 14.44 3.41
CA SER A 19 -1.59 15.50 3.91
C SER A 19 -1.07 16.41 2.80
N ILE A 20 -0.52 17.57 3.19
CA ILE A 20 0.06 18.57 2.28
C ILE A 20 1.54 18.73 2.61
N THR A 21 2.38 18.61 1.59
CA THR A 21 3.79 19.00 1.64
C THR A 21 3.94 20.43 1.16
N LEU A 22 4.73 21.23 1.88
CA LEU A 22 4.98 22.62 1.57
C LEU A 22 6.30 23.10 2.18
N TRP A 23 6.80 24.22 1.70
CA TRP A 23 7.94 24.90 2.32
C TRP A 23 7.41 25.90 3.34
N VAL A 24 7.95 25.89 4.56
CA VAL A 24 7.51 26.75 5.67
C VAL A 24 8.70 27.44 6.29
N LEU A 25 8.58 28.75 6.52
CA LEU A 25 9.49 29.52 7.35
C LEU A 25 8.83 29.78 8.69
N PHE A 26 9.38 29.18 9.75
CA PHE A 26 8.95 29.45 11.12
C PHE A 26 9.76 30.59 11.72
N LYS A 27 9.12 31.43 12.54
CA LYS A 27 9.77 32.54 13.24
C LYS A 27 10.92 32.08 14.11
N GLU A 28 10.76 30.92 14.72
CA GLU A 28 11.71 30.33 15.65
C GLU A 28 12.99 29.82 14.97
N PHE A 29 12.92 29.51 13.67
CA PHE A 29 14.04 28.92 12.90
C PHE A 29 14.55 29.82 11.77
N LYS A 30 14.02 31.04 11.64
CA LYS A 30 14.32 31.92 10.49
C LYS A 30 15.80 32.31 10.36
N ASP A 31 16.50 32.43 11.49
CA ASP A 31 17.90 32.88 11.54
C ASP A 31 18.90 31.70 11.59
N THR A 32 18.39 30.47 11.70
CA THR A 32 19.21 29.24 11.81
C THR A 32 19.03 28.35 10.58
N ASP A 33 17.83 27.84 10.37
CA ASP A 33 17.50 26.81 9.38
C ASP A 33 16.79 27.41 8.16
N GLY A 34 16.23 28.61 8.30
CA GLY A 34 15.49 29.28 7.25
C GLY A 34 14.21 28.53 6.89
N GLU A 35 13.94 28.44 5.59
CA GLU A 35 12.75 27.78 5.07
C GLU A 35 12.98 26.27 4.95
N MET A 36 12.05 25.46 5.47
CA MET A 36 12.19 24.02 5.57
C MET A 36 11.00 23.26 4.96
N PRO A 37 11.21 22.05 4.44
CA PRO A 37 10.11 21.20 4.01
C PRO A 37 9.29 20.76 5.23
N PHE A 38 7.98 20.86 5.13
CA PHE A 38 7.04 20.47 6.16
C PHE A 38 5.92 19.61 5.56
N SER A 39 5.42 18.66 6.34
CA SER A 39 4.23 17.87 5.99
C SER A 39 3.15 18.16 7.02
N ALA A 40 2.04 18.74 6.57
CA ALA A 40 0.91 19.12 7.40
C ALA A 40 -0.28 18.19 7.13
N SER A 41 -0.97 17.74 8.18
CA SER A 41 -2.14 16.86 8.04
C SER A 41 -3.27 17.30 8.97
N PRO A 42 -4.54 16.97 8.69
CA PRO A 42 -5.65 17.28 9.58
C PRO A 42 -5.59 16.51 10.90
N ASN A 43 -4.81 15.42 10.94
CA ASN A 43 -4.62 14.55 12.10
C ASN A 43 -3.22 14.72 12.73
N ASP A 44 -2.56 15.85 12.50
CA ASP A 44 -1.22 16.10 13.02
C ASP A 44 -1.21 16.10 14.56
N SER A 45 -0.20 15.45 15.13
CA SER A 45 0.01 15.43 16.59
C SER A 45 0.30 16.82 17.16
N ALA A 46 0.87 17.72 16.35
CA ALA A 46 1.20 19.07 16.75
C ALA A 46 0.16 20.07 16.22
N ALA A 47 -0.37 20.91 17.12
CA ALA A 47 -1.41 21.89 16.78
C ALA A 47 -1.05 22.83 15.60
N HIS A 48 0.23 23.15 15.43
CA HIS A 48 0.67 24.01 14.31
C HIS A 48 0.62 23.29 12.96
N GLY A 49 0.76 21.96 12.92
CA GLY A 49 0.60 21.18 11.69
C GLY A 49 -0.85 21.19 11.20
N VAL A 50 -1.81 21.07 12.13
CA VAL A 50 -3.25 21.18 11.83
C VAL A 50 -3.60 22.60 11.35
N ASP A 51 -3.05 23.65 11.99
CA ASP A 51 -3.24 25.05 11.57
C ASP A 51 -2.72 25.28 10.13
N ILE A 52 -1.50 24.85 9.85
CA ILE A 52 -0.88 24.97 8.52
C ILE A 52 -1.72 24.26 7.46
N PHE A 53 -2.20 23.04 7.76
CA PHE A 53 -3.06 22.29 6.85
C PHE A 53 -4.33 23.06 6.50
N ASN A 54 -5.06 23.56 7.52
CA ASN A 54 -6.31 24.28 7.32
C ASN A 54 -6.08 25.58 6.52
N ARG A 55 -5.00 26.31 6.79
CA ARG A 55 -4.64 27.54 6.06
C ARG A 55 -4.25 27.25 4.61
N ALA A 56 -3.52 26.16 4.36
CA ALA A 56 -3.18 25.71 3.01
C ALA A 56 -4.44 25.33 2.20
N VAL A 57 -5.35 24.55 2.79
CA VAL A 57 -6.63 24.16 2.16
C VAL A 57 -7.52 25.38 1.91
N ALA A 58 -7.50 26.38 2.80
CA ALA A 58 -8.18 27.66 2.61
C ALA A 58 -7.55 28.54 1.51
N GLY A 59 -6.41 28.13 0.93
CA GLY A 59 -5.74 28.83 -0.15
C GLY A 59 -4.84 29.99 0.29
N GLU A 60 -4.55 30.12 1.59
CA GLU A 60 -3.72 31.20 2.13
C GLU A 60 -2.30 31.20 1.53
N PHE A 61 -1.80 30.02 1.14
CA PHE A 61 -0.46 29.83 0.57
C PHE A 61 -0.48 29.56 -0.95
N GLY A 62 -1.58 29.92 -1.61
CA GLY A 62 -1.85 29.58 -3.01
C GLY A 62 -2.57 28.24 -3.18
N PRO A 63 -2.85 27.84 -4.43
CA PRO A 63 -3.57 26.60 -4.72
C PRO A 63 -2.74 25.38 -4.31
N VAL A 64 -3.38 24.41 -3.64
CA VAL A 64 -2.77 23.11 -3.35
C VAL A 64 -2.68 22.31 -4.64
N LEU A 65 -1.46 22.03 -5.09
CA LEU A 65 -1.23 21.26 -6.31
C LEU A 65 -1.43 19.76 -6.06
N GLU A 66 -1.81 19.01 -7.09
CA GLU A 66 -1.85 17.54 -7.06
C GLU A 66 -0.45 16.94 -6.84
N PRO A 67 -0.32 15.72 -6.31
CA PRO A 67 0.97 15.06 -6.16
C PRO A 67 1.71 14.95 -7.51
N THR A 68 3.05 15.02 -7.48
CA THR A 68 3.84 14.79 -8.69
C THR A 68 3.66 13.35 -9.17
N GLU A 69 3.90 13.10 -10.46
CA GLU A 69 3.85 11.73 -10.98
C GLU A 69 4.82 10.80 -10.26
N GLU A 70 6.04 11.28 -9.96
CA GLU A 70 7.03 10.54 -9.19
C GLU A 70 6.51 10.13 -7.81
N THR A 71 5.87 11.05 -7.06
CA THR A 71 5.29 10.74 -5.75
C THR A 71 4.19 9.67 -5.87
N VAL A 72 3.34 9.76 -6.90
CA VAL A 72 2.30 8.74 -7.14
C VAL A 72 2.93 7.39 -7.47
N VAL A 73 3.94 7.34 -8.35
CA VAL A 73 4.66 6.09 -8.69
C VAL A 73 5.31 5.47 -7.46
N GLN A 74 5.95 6.27 -6.60
CA GLN A 74 6.55 5.80 -5.36
C GLN A 74 5.50 5.18 -4.41
N GLN A 75 4.34 5.82 -4.25
CA GLN A 75 3.24 5.30 -3.42
C GLN A 75 2.68 3.98 -3.94
N VAL A 76 2.37 3.93 -5.24
CA VAL A 76 1.87 2.73 -5.89
C VAL A 76 2.91 1.60 -5.80
N THR A 77 4.19 1.90 -5.98
CA THR A 77 5.28 0.93 -5.83
C THR A 77 5.35 0.38 -4.41
N SER A 78 5.29 1.25 -3.40
CA SER A 78 5.29 0.85 -1.99
C SER A 78 4.10 -0.05 -1.64
N GLN A 79 2.90 0.30 -2.09
CA GLN A 79 1.69 -0.50 -1.89
C GLN A 79 1.79 -1.88 -2.59
N ARG A 80 2.26 -1.90 -3.84
CA ARG A 80 2.51 -3.15 -4.58
C ARG A 80 3.51 -4.04 -3.84
N ASN A 81 4.59 -3.47 -3.32
CA ASN A 81 5.62 -4.22 -2.59
C ASN A 81 5.07 -4.82 -1.29
N ALA A 82 4.24 -4.07 -0.54
CA ALA A 82 3.57 -4.58 0.65
C ALA A 82 2.65 -5.77 0.31
N LEU A 83 1.77 -5.62 -0.70
CA LEU A 83 0.87 -6.69 -1.16
C LEU A 83 1.64 -7.91 -1.67
N THR A 84 2.74 -7.69 -2.39
CA THR A 84 3.63 -8.76 -2.89
C THR A 84 4.31 -9.52 -1.76
N SER A 85 4.70 -8.82 -0.70
CA SER A 85 5.29 -9.41 0.51
C SER A 85 4.28 -10.30 1.23
N THR A 86 3.06 -9.81 1.48
CA THR A 86 1.96 -10.60 2.07
C THR A 86 1.62 -11.83 1.23
N ALA A 87 1.49 -11.67 -0.10
CA ALA A 87 1.23 -12.80 -1.00
C ALA A 87 2.36 -13.84 -0.98
N THR A 88 3.62 -13.38 -0.90
CA THR A 88 4.78 -14.27 -0.85
C THR A 88 4.84 -15.05 0.46
N ALA A 89 4.54 -14.42 1.60
CA ALA A 89 4.43 -15.12 2.88
C ALA A 89 3.39 -16.24 2.80
N ARG A 90 2.18 -15.96 2.30
CA ARG A 90 1.14 -16.98 2.16
C ARG A 90 1.52 -18.10 1.18
N ILE A 91 2.21 -17.77 0.08
CA ILE A 91 2.74 -18.77 -0.86
C ILE A 91 3.73 -19.70 -0.15
N ASN A 92 4.63 -19.15 0.66
CA ASN A 92 5.62 -19.96 1.37
C ASN A 92 4.96 -20.89 2.38
N ASP A 93 3.96 -20.39 3.13
CA ASP A 93 3.18 -21.22 4.07
C ASP A 93 2.47 -22.38 3.34
N LEU A 94 1.81 -22.09 2.22
CA LEU A 94 1.08 -23.09 1.43
C LEU A 94 2.02 -24.12 0.79
N VAL A 95 3.21 -23.70 0.35
CA VAL A 95 4.24 -24.61 -0.18
C VAL A 95 4.71 -25.54 0.93
N ALA A 96 5.07 -25.01 2.10
CA ALA A 96 5.53 -25.83 3.22
C ALA A 96 4.44 -26.82 3.70
N GLU A 97 3.18 -26.38 3.77
CA GLU A 97 2.06 -27.25 4.13
C GLU A 97 1.84 -28.37 3.09
N LEU A 98 1.90 -28.03 1.80
CA LEU A 98 1.73 -28.99 0.71
C LEU A 98 2.89 -30.01 0.67
N ASP A 99 4.13 -29.56 0.86
CA ASP A 99 5.32 -30.42 0.86
C ASP A 99 5.22 -31.46 2.00
N MET A 100 4.93 -31.02 3.23
CA MET A 100 4.75 -31.92 4.37
C MET A 100 3.59 -32.93 4.15
N LEU A 101 2.50 -32.47 3.55
CA LEU A 101 1.35 -33.32 3.24
C LEU A 101 1.69 -34.35 2.16
N GLN A 102 2.47 -33.97 1.16
CA GLN A 102 2.95 -34.89 0.12
C GLN A 102 3.88 -35.95 0.70
N ASP A 103 4.78 -35.59 1.61
CA ASP A 103 5.62 -36.55 2.33
C ASP A 103 4.77 -37.53 3.15
N ALA A 104 3.77 -37.04 3.88
CA ALA A 104 2.86 -37.89 4.65
C ALA A 104 2.07 -38.86 3.75
N ILE A 105 1.65 -38.42 2.55
CA ILE A 105 0.99 -39.28 1.56
C ILE A 105 1.96 -40.34 1.05
N ALA A 106 3.19 -39.96 0.69
CA ALA A 106 4.21 -40.87 0.18
C ALA A 106 4.62 -41.94 1.20
N MET A 107 4.62 -41.59 2.50
CA MET A 107 4.91 -42.50 3.60
C MET A 107 3.69 -43.33 4.04
N GLY A 108 2.50 -43.12 3.46
CA GLY A 108 1.27 -43.80 3.88
C GLY A 108 0.77 -43.37 5.28
N LEU A 109 1.19 -42.20 5.75
CA LEU A 109 0.87 -41.64 7.07
C LEU A 109 -0.26 -40.59 7.03
N ALA A 110 -0.66 -40.15 5.84
CA ALA A 110 -1.70 -39.14 5.67
C ALA A 110 -3.11 -39.69 6.00
N THR A 111 -3.88 -38.91 6.75
CA THR A 111 -5.31 -39.16 6.99
C THR A 111 -6.15 -38.88 5.75
N GLU A 112 -7.37 -39.45 5.66
CA GLU A 112 -8.30 -39.12 4.57
C GLU A 112 -8.62 -37.62 4.47
N LYS A 113 -8.74 -36.94 5.62
CA LYS A 113 -9.00 -35.50 5.68
C LYS A 113 -7.86 -34.70 5.03
N GLN A 114 -6.63 -35.10 5.32
CA GLN A 114 -5.42 -34.54 4.74
C GLN A 114 -5.36 -34.79 3.22
N ILE A 115 -5.67 -36.00 2.76
CA ILE A 115 -5.72 -36.30 1.32
C ILE A 115 -6.78 -35.42 0.62
N LYS A 116 -7.97 -35.29 1.22
CA LYS A 116 -9.08 -34.48 0.68
C LYS A 116 -8.81 -32.98 0.68
N SER A 117 -7.85 -32.46 1.48
CA SER A 117 -7.49 -31.03 1.47
C SER A 117 -6.48 -30.65 0.38
N VAL A 118 -5.74 -31.60 -0.19
CA VAL A 118 -4.71 -31.34 -1.22
C VAL A 118 -5.23 -30.49 -2.39
N PRO A 119 -6.42 -30.76 -2.98
CA PRO A 119 -6.90 -29.96 -4.11
C PRO A 119 -7.15 -28.49 -3.74
N ALA A 120 -7.71 -28.25 -2.54
CA ALA A 120 -7.98 -26.91 -2.05
C ALA A 120 -6.68 -26.12 -1.81
N LEU A 121 -5.67 -26.75 -1.18
CA LEU A 121 -4.36 -26.14 -0.96
C LEU A 121 -3.65 -25.78 -2.26
N LYS A 122 -3.70 -26.68 -3.27
CA LYS A 122 -3.14 -26.40 -4.60
C LYS A 122 -3.86 -25.26 -5.30
N ALA A 123 -5.19 -25.20 -5.19
CA ALA A 123 -5.98 -24.12 -5.77
C ALA A 123 -5.68 -22.76 -5.11
N GLU A 124 -5.55 -22.74 -3.77
CA GLU A 124 -5.19 -21.53 -3.04
C GLU A 124 -3.77 -21.05 -3.41
N LEU A 125 -2.80 -21.98 -3.45
CA LEU A 125 -1.42 -21.69 -3.86
C LEU A 125 -1.36 -21.09 -5.26
N TYR A 126 -2.12 -21.66 -6.21
CA TYR A 126 -2.22 -21.12 -7.56
C TYR A 126 -2.83 -19.72 -7.56
N ALA A 127 -3.91 -19.48 -6.81
CA ALA A 127 -4.56 -18.19 -6.73
C ALA A 127 -3.61 -17.10 -6.21
N PHE A 128 -2.83 -17.37 -5.17
CA PHE A 128 -1.84 -16.41 -4.67
C PHE A 128 -0.67 -16.20 -5.64
N ARG A 129 -0.21 -17.24 -6.34
CA ARG A 129 0.82 -17.10 -7.39
C ARG A 129 0.33 -16.22 -8.53
N LEU A 130 -0.90 -16.44 -9.00
CA LEU A 130 -1.54 -15.63 -10.04
C LEU A 130 -1.69 -14.16 -9.57
N TYR A 131 -2.15 -13.96 -8.33
CA TYR A 131 -2.26 -12.63 -7.73
C TYR A 131 -0.91 -11.90 -7.71
N ARG A 132 0.16 -12.56 -7.25
CA ARG A 132 1.52 -11.99 -7.22
C ARG A 132 2.04 -11.63 -8.62
N VAL A 133 1.76 -12.47 -9.63
CA VAL A 133 2.10 -12.15 -11.03
C VAL A 133 1.34 -10.92 -11.50
N ARG A 134 0.03 -10.83 -11.24
CA ARG A 134 -0.77 -9.64 -11.60
C ARG A 134 -0.25 -8.38 -10.91
N LEU A 135 0.18 -8.45 -9.64
CA LEU A 135 0.80 -7.33 -8.94
C LEU A 135 2.10 -6.86 -9.62
N SER A 136 2.91 -7.77 -10.16
CA SER A 136 4.14 -7.42 -10.88
C SER A 136 3.90 -6.72 -12.21
N GLN A 137 2.66 -6.73 -12.72
CA GLN A 137 2.29 -6.23 -14.04
C GLN A 137 1.38 -4.99 -13.97
N ILE A 138 1.20 -4.39 -12.79
CA ILE A 138 0.26 -3.25 -12.62
C ILE A 138 0.64 -2.01 -13.45
N ASP A 139 1.91 -1.87 -13.81
CA ASP A 139 2.44 -0.81 -14.66
C ASP A 139 2.00 -0.95 -16.13
N THR A 140 1.53 -2.14 -16.52
CA THR A 140 0.95 -2.40 -17.84
C THR A 140 -0.55 -2.09 -17.90
N LEU A 141 -1.19 -1.78 -16.77
CA LEU A 141 -2.64 -1.55 -16.71
C LEU A 141 -3.01 -0.15 -17.21
N PRO A 142 -4.13 0.00 -17.94
CA PRO A 142 -4.64 1.30 -18.34
C PRO A 142 -4.83 2.24 -17.15
N GLY A 143 -4.32 3.46 -17.26
CA GLY A 143 -4.46 4.50 -16.24
C GLY A 143 -3.45 4.43 -15.09
N TYR A 144 -2.49 3.51 -15.12
CA TYR A 144 -1.33 3.56 -14.23
C TYR A 144 -0.60 4.91 -14.37
N PRO A 145 -0.12 5.54 -13.27
CA PRO A 145 -0.22 5.10 -11.87
C PRO A 145 -1.43 5.69 -11.12
N ARG A 146 -2.27 6.52 -11.77
CA ARG A 146 -3.27 7.35 -11.06
C ARG A 146 -4.64 6.70 -10.92
N LYS A 147 -5.08 5.95 -11.93
CA LYS A 147 -6.45 5.43 -12.02
C LYS A 147 -6.46 4.08 -12.74
N PHE A 148 -6.05 3.05 -12.01
CA PHE A 148 -6.06 1.67 -12.47
C PHE A 148 -6.73 0.77 -11.42
N ASP A 149 -7.25 -0.36 -11.85
CA ASP A 149 -7.84 -1.35 -10.95
C ASP A 149 -6.75 -2.25 -10.38
N TRP A 150 -6.64 -2.26 -9.05
CA TRP A 150 -5.71 -3.15 -8.37
C TRP A 150 -6.14 -4.62 -8.56
N PRO A 151 -5.18 -5.55 -8.75
CA PRO A 151 -5.48 -6.97 -8.68
C PRO A 151 -6.17 -7.31 -7.36
N VAL A 152 -7.22 -8.12 -7.43
CA VAL A 152 -7.98 -8.57 -6.25
C VAL A 152 -7.24 -9.74 -5.61
N ALA A 153 -6.99 -9.64 -4.30
CA ALA A 153 -6.38 -10.73 -3.53
C ALA A 153 -7.33 -11.95 -3.44
N PRO A 154 -6.80 -13.18 -3.36
CA PRO A 154 -7.63 -14.35 -3.06
C PRO A 154 -8.38 -14.18 -1.73
N ALA A 155 -9.61 -14.68 -1.66
CA ALA A 155 -10.43 -14.60 -0.46
C ALA A 155 -9.76 -15.29 0.74
N GLN A 156 -9.97 -14.75 1.93
CA GLN A 156 -9.60 -15.37 3.20
C GLN A 156 -10.83 -15.40 4.12
N PRO A 157 -11.37 -16.60 4.49
CA PRO A 157 -10.87 -17.92 4.12
C PRO A 157 -11.04 -18.23 2.61
N PHE A 158 -10.13 -19.02 2.06
CA PHE A 158 -10.17 -19.43 0.65
C PHE A 158 -11.33 -20.40 0.42
N VAL A 159 -12.16 -20.12 -0.59
CA VAL A 159 -13.29 -20.97 -0.96
C VAL A 159 -12.91 -21.81 -2.17
N TYR A 160 -12.67 -23.09 -1.96
CA TYR A 160 -12.47 -24.05 -3.02
C TYR A 160 -13.81 -24.67 -3.44
N VAL A 161 -14.18 -24.49 -4.71
CA VAL A 161 -15.30 -25.21 -5.34
C VAL A 161 -14.71 -26.30 -6.22
N PRO A 162 -14.90 -27.59 -5.89
CA PRO A 162 -14.48 -28.68 -6.76
C PRO A 162 -15.13 -28.55 -8.14
N PRO A 163 -14.43 -28.92 -9.23
CA PRO A 163 -15.08 -29.06 -10.54
C PRO A 163 -16.29 -29.99 -10.42
N SER A 164 -17.42 -29.63 -11.04
CA SER A 164 -18.57 -30.53 -11.13
C SER A 164 -18.17 -31.79 -11.90
N GLU A 165 -18.55 -32.96 -11.37
CA GLU A 165 -18.41 -34.27 -12.03
C GLU A 165 -19.11 -34.32 -13.40
#